data_AF-A0AAE5HBH6-F1
#
_entry.id   AF-A0AAE5HBH6-F1
#
_cell.length_a   1.000
_cell.length_b   1.000
_cell.length_c   1.000
_cell.angle_alpha   90.00
_cell.angle_beta   90.00
_cell.angle_gamma   90.00
#
_symmetry.space_group_name_H-M   'P 1'
#
loop_
_entity.id
_entity.type
_entity.pdbx_description
1 polymer ?
#
loop_
_entity_poly.entity_id
_entity_poly.type
_entity_poly.pdbx_seq_one_letter_code
_entity_poly.pdbx_strand_id
1 'polypeptide(L)'
;MDNSFISDMSIFNNDISFLIKLRAKPQILEIVKKKHLDEISDEISIQDKKNDLLIWNAMYTREIVENGILTRYLHPIYNKFYTLIPTLNTIDDLQTIEIQMIDTYINLLINDVEVKDNFVINRILKHLHLNIESQISIKKLSGELNLSEGYISDCFKKHMGMTIMKYAKKIRIDRAKVLLVTTTSSILEIGLTLGFHDQSHFHKVFKSFTGVSPSEYRNNNFG
;
A
#
# COMPACT_ATOMS: atom_id res chain seq x y z
N MET A 1 14.03 -6.65 -39.36
CA MET A 1 13.32 -5.38 -39.08
C MET A 1 11.90 -5.80 -38.78
N ASP A 2 11.43 -5.92 -37.56
CA ASP A 2 11.70 -5.15 -36.35
C ASP A 2 11.56 -6.12 -35.14
N ASN A 3 12.68 -6.50 -34.50
CA ASN A 3 12.67 -7.34 -33.28
C ASN A 3 12.52 -6.43 -32.05
N SER A 4 11.54 -5.54 -32.08
CA SER A 4 11.15 -4.80 -30.90
C SER A 4 10.37 -5.75 -30.00
N PHE A 5 10.81 -5.89 -28.75
CA PHE A 5 10.10 -6.63 -27.72
C PHE A 5 8.65 -6.14 -27.65
N ILE A 6 7.70 -6.95 -28.12
CA ILE A 6 6.26 -6.67 -27.99
C ILE A 6 5.86 -7.14 -26.58
N SER A 7 6.10 -6.28 -25.60
CA SER A 7 5.56 -6.48 -24.25
C SER A 7 4.06 -6.26 -24.28
N ASP A 8 3.30 -7.07 -23.55
CA ASP A 8 1.89 -6.77 -23.31
C ASP A 8 1.76 -5.35 -22.72
N MET A 9 1.01 -4.47 -23.40
CA MET A 9 0.71 -3.11 -22.94
C MET A 9 0.05 -3.12 -21.54
N SER A 10 -0.49 -4.27 -21.10
CA SER A 10 -1.02 -4.49 -19.74
C SER A 10 0.05 -4.39 -18.65
N ILE A 11 1.34 -4.64 -18.94
CA ILE A 11 2.44 -4.47 -17.99
C ILE A 11 2.54 -3.01 -17.50
N PHE A 12 2.18 -2.06 -18.36
CA PHE A 12 2.16 -0.63 -18.05
C PHE A 12 0.79 -0.12 -17.62
N ASN A 13 -0.23 -0.99 -17.61
CA ASN A 13 -1.55 -0.60 -17.15
C ASN A 13 -1.60 -0.64 -15.61
N ASN A 14 -1.85 0.53 -15.01
CA ASN A 14 -2.01 0.69 -13.56
C ASN A 14 -3.17 -0.13 -12.97
N ASP A 15 -4.06 -0.67 -13.81
CA ASP A 15 -5.20 -1.48 -13.39
C ASP A 15 -4.76 -2.71 -12.58
N ILE A 16 -3.72 -3.45 -12.98
CA ILE A 16 -3.28 -4.64 -12.23
C ILE A 16 -2.68 -4.24 -10.87
N SER A 17 -1.87 -3.18 -10.81
CA SER A 17 -1.36 -2.64 -9.53
C SER A 17 -2.52 -2.23 -8.61
N PHE A 18 -3.55 -1.58 -9.15
CA PHE A 18 -4.73 -1.18 -8.41
C PHE A 18 -5.53 -2.38 -7.90
N LEU A 19 -5.75 -3.39 -8.74
CA LEU A 19 -6.49 -4.59 -8.38
C LEU A 19 -5.75 -5.46 -7.35
N ILE A 20 -4.41 -5.53 -7.42
CA ILE A 20 -3.58 -6.17 -6.37
C ILE A 20 -3.79 -5.45 -5.04
N LYS A 21 -3.78 -4.11 -5.04
CA LYS A 21 -4.05 -3.30 -3.84
C LYS A 21 -5.44 -3.56 -3.26
N LEU A 22 -6.45 -3.74 -4.12
CA LEU A 22 -7.82 -4.09 -3.74
C LEU A 22 -8.01 -5.58 -3.42
N ARG A 23 -7.01 -6.43 -3.65
CA ARG A 23 -7.10 -7.90 -3.55
C ARG A 23 -8.26 -8.45 -4.39
N ALA A 24 -8.51 -7.80 -5.51
CA ALA A 24 -9.60 -8.05 -6.44
C ALA A 24 -9.26 -9.24 -7.35
N LYS A 25 -9.03 -10.42 -6.75
CA LYS A 25 -8.61 -11.64 -7.45
C LYS A 25 -9.49 -11.97 -8.66
N PRO A 26 -10.84 -11.95 -8.57
CA PRO A 26 -11.68 -12.27 -9.72
C PRO A 26 -11.41 -11.37 -10.93
N GLN A 27 -11.28 -10.07 -10.70
CA GLN A 27 -11.03 -9.08 -11.75
C GLN A 27 -9.64 -9.25 -12.37
N ILE A 28 -8.61 -9.56 -11.58
CA ILE A 28 -7.27 -9.85 -12.10
C ILE A 28 -7.31 -11.10 -12.99
N LEU A 29 -8.01 -12.15 -12.56
CA LEU A 29 -8.15 -13.38 -13.33
C LEU A 29 -8.93 -13.17 -14.63
N GLU A 30 -9.94 -12.31 -14.65
CA GLU A 30 -10.66 -11.96 -15.88
C GLU A 30 -9.76 -11.27 -16.90
N ILE A 31 -8.94 -10.31 -16.46
CA ILE A 31 -7.97 -9.62 -17.33
C ILE A 31 -6.97 -10.63 -17.91
N VAL A 32 -6.43 -11.51 -17.08
CA VAL A 32 -5.43 -12.51 -17.51
C VAL A 32 -6.02 -13.54 -18.44
N LYS A 33 -7.25 -14.01 -18.18
CA LYS A 33 -7.96 -14.91 -19.10
C LYS A 33 -8.24 -14.26 -20.45
N LYS A 34 -8.57 -12.97 -20.47
CA LYS A 34 -8.75 -12.23 -21.72
C LYS A 34 -7.43 -12.13 -22.48
N LYS A 35 -6.35 -11.75 -21.80
CA LYS A 35 -4.99 -11.74 -22.35
C LYS A 35 -4.61 -13.09 -22.96
N HIS A 36 -4.97 -14.20 -22.32
CA HIS A 36 -4.70 -15.54 -22.86
C HIS A 36 -5.41 -15.82 -24.19
N LEU A 37 -6.60 -15.28 -24.40
CA LEU A 37 -7.32 -15.39 -25.67
C LEU A 37 -6.63 -14.58 -26.77
N ASP A 38 -6.18 -13.37 -26.44
CA ASP A 38 -5.47 -12.48 -27.36
C ASP A 38 -4.12 -13.12 -27.78
N GLU A 39 -3.39 -13.72 -26.84
CA GLU A 39 -2.13 -14.44 -27.09
C GLU A 39 -2.27 -15.61 -28.07
N ILE A 40 -3.40 -16.31 -28.04
CA ILE A 40 -3.71 -17.40 -28.98
C ILE A 40 -3.98 -16.82 -30.37
N SER A 41 -4.71 -15.70 -30.46
CA SER A 41 -4.99 -15.00 -31.72
C SER A 41 -3.73 -14.42 -32.36
N ASP A 42 -2.80 -13.94 -31.55
CA ASP A 42 -1.57 -13.27 -31.98
C ASP A 42 -0.40 -14.24 -32.24
N GLU A 43 -0.63 -15.56 -32.07
CA GLU A 43 0.38 -16.62 -32.26
C GLU A 43 1.71 -16.34 -31.52
N ILE A 44 1.61 -15.89 -30.26
CA ILE A 44 2.80 -15.50 -29.47
C ILE A 44 3.80 -16.66 -29.33
N SER A 45 5.09 -16.33 -29.40
CA SER A 45 6.14 -17.33 -29.21
C SER A 45 6.24 -17.79 -27.75
N ILE A 46 6.64 -19.06 -27.55
CA ILE A 46 6.91 -19.63 -26.22
C ILE A 46 7.95 -18.79 -25.47
N GLN A 47 8.97 -18.28 -26.17
CA GLN A 47 10.02 -17.50 -25.54
C GLN A 47 9.53 -16.13 -25.07
N ASP A 48 8.68 -15.47 -25.85
CA ASP A 48 8.11 -14.18 -25.48
C ASP A 48 7.19 -14.31 -24.28
N LYS A 49 6.36 -15.36 -24.25
CA LYS A 49 5.51 -15.68 -23.09
C LYS A 49 6.34 -15.97 -21.83
N LYS A 50 7.45 -16.71 -21.94
CA LYS A 50 8.37 -16.93 -20.80
C LYS A 50 8.93 -15.62 -20.27
N ASN A 51 9.36 -14.73 -21.16
CA ASN A 51 9.90 -13.42 -20.78
C ASN A 51 8.85 -12.57 -20.08
N ASP A 52 7.62 -12.54 -20.60
CA ASP A 52 6.47 -11.86 -20.00
C ASP A 52 6.19 -12.38 -18.58
N LEU A 53 6.14 -13.70 -18.37
CA LEU A 53 5.91 -14.28 -17.04
C LEU A 53 7.01 -13.95 -16.04
N LEU A 54 8.28 -13.88 -16.47
CA LEU A 54 9.38 -13.48 -15.58
C LEU A 54 9.25 -12.01 -15.17
N ILE A 55 8.81 -11.14 -16.08
CA ILE A 55 8.50 -9.74 -15.78
C ILE A 55 7.34 -9.67 -14.79
N TRP A 56 6.26 -10.41 -15.00
CA TRP A 56 5.13 -10.45 -14.07
C TRP A 56 5.51 -10.98 -12.69
N ASN A 57 6.37 -12.00 -12.61
CA ASN A 57 6.86 -12.52 -11.34
C ASN A 57 7.61 -11.43 -10.54
N ALA A 58 8.45 -10.63 -11.22
CA ALA A 58 9.13 -9.50 -10.62
C ALA A 58 8.17 -8.35 -10.25
N MET A 59 7.21 -8.04 -11.11
CA MET A 59 6.20 -7.00 -10.90
C MET A 59 5.32 -7.31 -9.69
N TYR A 60 4.78 -8.53 -9.58
CA TYR A 60 4.00 -8.94 -8.41
C TYR A 60 4.79 -8.85 -7.12
N THR A 61 6.04 -9.33 -7.14
CA THR A 61 6.93 -9.23 -5.98
C THR A 61 7.13 -7.78 -5.56
N ARG A 62 7.47 -6.90 -6.52
CA ARG A 62 7.70 -5.48 -6.25
C ARG A 62 6.46 -4.79 -5.70
N GLU A 63 5.32 -4.95 -6.35
CA GLU A 63 4.04 -4.35 -5.91
C GLU A 63 3.70 -4.80 -4.48
N ILE A 64 3.92 -6.07 -4.15
CA ILE A 64 3.63 -6.58 -2.81
C ILE A 64 4.61 -6.02 -1.77
N VAL A 65 5.90 -5.92 -2.10
CA VAL A 65 6.91 -5.27 -1.23
C VAL A 65 6.59 -3.80 -1.02
N GLU A 66 6.15 -3.06 -2.04
CA GLU A 66 5.78 -1.65 -1.93
C GLU A 66 4.58 -1.41 -0.98
N ASN A 67 3.79 -2.45 -0.72
CA ASN A 67 2.74 -2.44 0.29
C ASN A 67 3.22 -2.91 1.68
N GLY A 68 4.54 -3.03 1.87
CA GLY A 68 5.20 -3.22 3.15
C GLY A 68 5.27 -4.67 3.64
N ILE A 69 5.16 -5.63 2.73
CA ILE A 69 5.33 -7.05 3.04
C ILE A 69 6.80 -7.42 2.97
N LEU A 70 7.27 -8.17 3.97
CA LEU A 70 8.68 -8.54 4.09
C LEU A 70 9.09 -9.53 3.00
N THR A 71 10.26 -9.30 2.41
CA THR A 71 10.80 -10.10 1.30
C THR A 71 10.94 -11.58 1.63
N ARG A 72 11.12 -11.95 2.90
CA ARG A 72 11.20 -13.35 3.36
C ARG A 72 9.98 -14.20 2.97
N TYR A 73 8.78 -13.60 2.89
CA TYR A 73 7.56 -14.31 2.51
C TYR A 73 7.46 -14.49 0.98
N LEU A 74 8.06 -13.58 0.22
CA LEU A 74 7.99 -13.56 -1.23
C LEU A 74 9.13 -14.34 -1.88
N HIS A 75 10.29 -14.41 -1.23
CA HIS A 75 11.48 -15.07 -1.77
C HIS A 75 11.23 -16.54 -2.18
N PRO A 76 10.53 -17.39 -1.39
CA PRO A 76 10.20 -18.74 -1.82
C PRO A 76 9.27 -18.79 -3.04
N ILE A 77 8.29 -17.88 -3.10
CA ILE A 77 7.30 -17.80 -4.19
C ILE A 77 7.98 -17.34 -5.47
N TYR A 78 8.76 -16.25 -5.39
CA TYR A 78 9.51 -15.71 -6.51
C TYR A 78 10.45 -16.77 -7.11
N ASN A 79 11.24 -17.44 -6.27
CA ASN A 79 12.18 -18.46 -6.72
C ASN A 79 11.48 -19.67 -7.35
N LYS A 80 10.36 -20.12 -6.77
CA LYS A 80 9.55 -21.20 -7.35
C LYS A 80 9.19 -20.90 -8.80
N PHE A 81 8.62 -19.73 -9.08
CA PHE A 81 8.20 -19.37 -10.43
C PHE A 81 9.39 -19.03 -11.35
N TYR A 82 10.44 -18.38 -10.83
CA TYR A 82 11.67 -18.13 -11.57
C TYR A 82 12.29 -19.42 -12.12
N THR A 83 12.29 -20.49 -11.33
CA THR A 83 12.83 -21.80 -11.77
C THR A 83 11.88 -22.59 -12.66
N LEU A 84 10.57 -22.45 -12.49
CA LEU A 84 9.56 -23.26 -13.18
C LEU A 84 9.23 -22.73 -14.58
N ILE A 85 9.15 -21.40 -14.76
CA ILE A 85 8.80 -20.79 -16.06
C ILE A 85 9.72 -21.28 -17.21
N PRO A 86 11.06 -21.35 -17.05
CA PRO A 86 11.95 -21.79 -18.11
C PRO A 86 11.74 -23.24 -18.55
N THR A 87 11.24 -24.11 -17.66
CA THR A 87 11.10 -25.55 -17.92
C THR A 87 9.85 -25.91 -18.75
N LEU A 88 8.89 -24.99 -18.87
CA LEU A 88 7.64 -25.21 -19.60
C LEU A 88 7.86 -25.02 -21.11
N ASN A 89 7.19 -25.81 -21.94
CA ASN A 89 7.44 -25.81 -23.39
C ASN A 89 6.17 -25.69 -24.23
N THR A 90 5.02 -25.42 -23.60
CA THR A 90 3.75 -25.18 -24.29
C THR A 90 3.16 -23.86 -23.81
N ILE A 91 2.41 -23.19 -24.68
CA ILE A 91 1.69 -21.97 -24.31
C ILE A 91 0.62 -22.27 -23.24
N ASP A 92 -0.06 -23.41 -23.34
CA ASP A 92 -1.07 -23.84 -22.37
C ASP A 92 -0.49 -24.00 -20.94
N ASP A 93 0.68 -24.64 -20.82
CA ASP A 93 1.39 -24.73 -19.53
C ASP A 93 1.77 -23.36 -18.99
N LEU A 94 2.22 -22.45 -19.86
CA LEU A 94 2.63 -21.10 -19.50
C LEU A 94 1.44 -20.23 -19.06
N GLN A 95 0.28 -20.37 -19.71
CA GLN A 95 -0.96 -19.71 -19.32
C GLN A 95 -1.48 -20.27 -17.99
N THR A 96 -1.42 -21.59 -17.82
CA THR A 96 -1.77 -22.25 -16.55
C THR A 96 -0.89 -21.75 -15.40
N ILE A 97 0.42 -21.62 -15.60
CA ILE A 97 1.29 -21.15 -14.52
C ILE A 97 1.08 -19.68 -14.17
N GLU A 98 0.67 -18.84 -15.12
CA GLU A 98 0.34 -17.43 -14.86
C GLU A 98 -0.83 -17.30 -13.87
N ILE A 99 -1.89 -18.08 -14.09
CA ILE A 99 -3.05 -18.12 -13.20
C ILE A 99 -2.63 -18.59 -11.80
N GLN A 100 -1.81 -19.66 -11.73
CA GLN A 100 -1.30 -20.17 -10.45
C GLN A 100 -0.40 -19.16 -9.74
N MET A 101 0.37 -18.37 -10.49
CA MET A 101 1.24 -17.33 -9.95
C MET A 101 0.42 -16.23 -9.29
N ILE A 102 -0.58 -15.69 -10.00
CA ILE A 102 -1.53 -14.71 -9.45
C ILE A 102 -2.21 -15.25 -8.20
N ASP A 103 -2.71 -16.48 -8.27
CA ASP A 103 -3.37 -17.12 -7.15
C ASP A 103 -2.46 -17.25 -5.94
N THR A 104 -1.21 -17.65 -6.13
CA THR A 104 -0.24 -17.81 -5.03
C THR A 104 0.07 -16.46 -4.38
N TYR A 105 0.34 -15.43 -5.18
CA TYR A 105 0.64 -14.09 -4.67
C TYR A 105 -0.55 -13.44 -3.97
N ILE A 106 -1.76 -13.52 -4.53
CA ILE A 106 -2.95 -12.93 -3.91
C ILE A 106 -3.38 -13.72 -2.66
N ASN A 107 -3.27 -15.06 -2.67
CA ASN A 107 -3.56 -15.87 -1.48
C ASN A 107 -2.62 -15.54 -0.32
N LEU A 108 -1.35 -15.22 -0.58
CA LEU A 108 -0.43 -14.73 0.45
C LEU A 108 -0.97 -13.46 1.12
N LEU A 109 -1.57 -12.54 0.36
CA LEU A 109 -2.16 -11.29 0.90
C LEU A 109 -3.43 -11.54 1.73
N ILE A 110 -4.17 -12.60 1.43
CA ILE A 110 -5.50 -12.86 2.00
C ILE A 110 -5.41 -13.79 3.22
N ASN A 111 -4.62 -14.85 3.15
CA ASN A 111 -4.71 -15.99 4.07
C ASN A 111 -3.67 -15.96 5.19
N ASP A 112 -2.52 -15.32 4.98
CA ASP A 112 -1.54 -15.16 6.05
C ASP A 112 -1.91 -13.94 6.92
N VAL A 113 -2.25 -14.21 8.19
CA VAL A 113 -2.74 -13.18 9.13
C VAL A 113 -1.66 -12.12 9.40
N GLU A 114 -0.40 -12.50 9.50
CA GLU A 114 0.69 -11.57 9.77
C GLU A 114 0.97 -10.68 8.55
N VAL A 115 0.98 -11.27 7.36
CA VAL A 115 1.13 -10.54 6.09
C VAL A 115 -0.06 -9.61 5.86
N LYS A 116 -1.28 -10.10 6.09
CA LYS A 116 -2.51 -9.32 5.94
C LYS A 116 -2.53 -8.14 6.89
N ASP A 117 -2.25 -8.36 8.17
CA ASP A 117 -2.22 -7.31 9.18
C ASP A 117 -1.15 -6.27 8.80
N ASN A 118 0.09 -6.68 8.50
CA ASN A 118 1.17 -5.77 8.11
C ASN A 118 0.81 -4.91 6.89
N PHE A 119 0.22 -5.52 5.86
CA PHE A 119 -0.25 -4.80 4.68
C PHE A 119 -1.26 -3.70 5.06
N VAL A 120 -2.25 -4.04 5.90
CA VAL A 120 -3.29 -3.10 6.34
C VAL A 120 -2.68 -1.97 7.16
N ILE A 121 -1.80 -2.27 8.10
CA ILE A 121 -1.11 -1.28 8.93
C ILE A 121 -0.31 -0.31 8.06
N ASN A 122 0.52 -0.81 7.15
CA ASN A 122 1.37 0.03 6.32
C ASN A 122 0.54 0.95 5.42
N ARG A 123 -0.60 0.48 4.92
CA ARG A 123 -1.53 1.30 4.13
C ARG A 123 -2.16 2.41 4.96
N ILE A 124 -2.61 2.10 6.18
CA ILE A 124 -3.15 3.10 7.11
C ILE A 124 -2.08 4.14 7.43
N LEU A 125 -0.87 3.73 7.79
CA LEU A 125 0.24 4.64 8.08
C LEU A 125 0.53 5.56 6.89
N LYS A 126 0.66 4.99 5.68
CA LYS A 126 0.89 5.77 4.45
C LYS A 126 -0.22 6.81 4.24
N HIS A 127 -1.48 6.41 4.39
CA HIS A 127 -2.62 7.32 4.27
C HIS A 127 -2.54 8.45 5.31
N LEU A 128 -2.25 8.13 6.57
CA LEU A 128 -2.14 9.11 7.66
C LEU A 128 -1.01 10.12 7.42
N HIS A 129 0.16 9.65 6.98
CA HIS A 129 1.33 10.50 6.74
C HIS A 129 1.20 11.39 5.50
N LEU A 130 0.50 10.94 4.46
CA LEU A 130 0.25 11.75 3.25
C LEU A 130 -0.87 12.78 3.46
N ASN A 131 -1.79 12.54 4.39
CA ASN A 131 -3.03 13.32 4.54
C ASN A 131 -3.16 13.97 5.93
N ILE A 132 -2.03 14.26 6.60
CA ILE A 132 -1.97 14.75 7.99
C ILE A 132 -2.88 15.96 8.24
N GLU A 133 -2.94 16.88 7.27
CA GLU A 133 -3.65 18.17 7.34
C GLU A 133 -5.16 18.02 7.07
N SER A 134 -5.58 16.89 6.50
CA SER A 134 -6.97 16.64 6.13
C SER A 134 -7.74 15.86 7.21
N GLN A 135 -9.07 15.86 7.13
CA GLN A 135 -9.90 15.06 8.03
C GLN A 135 -9.74 13.56 7.75
N ILE A 136 -9.42 12.80 8.79
CA ILE A 136 -9.22 11.36 8.69
C ILE A 136 -10.56 10.65 8.91
N SER A 137 -10.94 9.81 7.95
CA SER A 137 -12.18 9.05 7.97
C SER A 137 -11.89 7.56 7.88
N ILE A 138 -12.28 6.81 8.92
CA ILE A 138 -12.17 5.34 8.92
C ILE A 138 -13.05 4.75 7.81
N LYS A 139 -14.22 5.35 7.54
CA LYS A 139 -15.10 4.97 6.43
C LYS A 139 -14.40 5.07 5.07
N LYS A 140 -13.59 6.10 4.86
CA LYS A 140 -12.80 6.25 3.63
C LYS A 140 -11.75 5.13 3.50
N LEU A 141 -11.01 4.86 4.58
CA LEU A 141 -10.03 3.77 4.63
C LEU A 141 -10.68 2.39 4.41
N SER A 142 -11.87 2.18 4.96
CA SER A 142 -12.67 0.97 4.77
C SER A 142 -13.04 0.75 3.31
N GLY A 143 -13.50 1.79 2.62
CA GLY A 143 -13.79 1.73 1.18
C GLY A 143 -12.54 1.49 0.34
N GLU A 144 -11.42 2.14 0.66
CA GLU A 144 -10.14 1.98 -0.09
C GLU A 144 -9.51 0.60 0.08
N LEU A 145 -9.69 -0.04 1.24
CA LEU A 145 -9.08 -1.33 1.56
C LEU A 145 -10.04 -2.52 1.38
N ASN A 146 -11.31 -2.25 1.10
CA ASN A 146 -12.39 -3.25 1.05
C ASN A 146 -12.44 -4.12 2.32
N LEU A 147 -12.32 -3.47 3.49
CA LEU A 147 -12.31 -4.08 4.81
C LEU A 147 -13.32 -3.40 5.72
N SER A 148 -13.85 -4.11 6.72
CA SER A 148 -14.74 -3.51 7.70
C SER A 148 -14.01 -2.48 8.58
N GLU A 149 -14.71 -1.42 8.96
CA GLU A 149 -14.19 -0.39 9.87
C GLU A 149 -13.71 -0.97 11.22
N GLY A 150 -14.43 -1.99 11.72
CA GLY A 150 -14.09 -2.72 12.93
C GLY A 150 -12.74 -3.44 12.82
N TYR A 151 -12.55 -4.23 11.75
CA TYR A 151 -11.28 -4.93 11.53
C TYR A 151 -10.11 -3.96 11.38
N ILE A 152 -10.29 -2.86 10.63
CA ILE A 152 -9.28 -1.81 10.48
C ILE A 152 -8.88 -1.23 11.84
N SER A 153 -9.87 -0.91 12.68
CA SER A 153 -9.64 -0.32 14.00
C SER A 153 -8.93 -1.28 14.95
N ASP A 154 -9.36 -2.54 14.98
CA ASP A 154 -8.80 -3.58 15.85
C ASP A 154 -7.40 -3.96 15.42
N CYS A 155 -7.17 -4.16 14.11
CA CYS A 155 -5.86 -4.41 13.55
C CYS A 155 -4.89 -3.27 13.91
N PHE A 156 -5.27 -2.01 13.66
CA PHE A 156 -4.42 -0.87 13.98
C PHE A 156 -4.10 -0.79 15.47
N LYS A 157 -5.10 -0.95 16.34
CA LYS A 157 -4.90 -0.88 17.79
C LYS A 157 -4.02 -2.04 18.30
N LYS A 158 -4.19 -3.24 17.76
CA LYS A 158 -3.37 -4.42 18.09
C LYS A 158 -1.89 -4.18 17.81
N HIS A 159 -1.56 -3.59 16.66
CA HIS A 159 -0.18 -3.38 16.23
C HIS A 159 0.46 -2.09 16.75
N MET A 160 -0.31 -1.01 16.87
CA MET A 160 0.20 0.31 17.27
C MET A 160 -0.01 0.64 18.76
N GLY A 161 -0.77 -0.18 19.48
CA GLY A 161 -1.14 0.06 20.88
C GLY A 161 -2.08 1.26 21.10
N MET A 162 -2.56 1.89 20.02
CA MET A 162 -3.43 3.06 20.08
C MET A 162 -4.39 3.13 18.90
N THR A 163 -5.45 3.91 19.02
CA THR A 163 -6.43 4.09 17.93
C THR A 163 -5.85 4.94 16.80
N ILE A 164 -6.39 4.75 15.58
CA ILE A 164 -6.03 5.54 14.39
C ILE A 164 -6.15 7.04 14.67
N MET A 165 -7.25 7.47 15.30
CA MET A 165 -7.50 8.88 15.62
C MET A 165 -6.49 9.43 16.65
N LYS A 166 -6.06 8.61 17.63
CA LYS A 166 -5.04 9.03 18.59
C LYS A 166 -3.67 9.15 17.93
N TYR A 167 -3.31 8.20 17.06
CA TYR A 167 -2.07 8.27 16.28
C TYR A 167 -2.04 9.48 15.34
N ALA A 168 -3.15 9.76 14.66
CA ALA A 168 -3.32 10.95 13.82
C ALA A 168 -3.10 12.26 14.57
N LYS A 169 -3.64 12.38 15.78
CA LYS A 169 -3.38 13.54 16.64
C LYS A 169 -1.91 13.61 17.04
N LYS A 170 -1.31 12.46 17.40
CA LYS A 170 0.12 12.39 17.75
C LYS A 170 1.02 12.94 16.63
N ILE A 171 0.85 12.48 15.39
CA ILE A 171 1.68 12.94 14.26
C ILE A 171 1.48 14.44 13.97
N ARG A 172 0.26 14.97 14.14
CA ARG A 172 0.00 16.42 14.03
C ARG A 172 0.72 17.19 15.13
N ILE A 173 0.67 16.70 16.38
CA ILE A 173 1.37 17.35 17.49
C ILE A 173 2.88 17.30 17.30
N ASP A 174 3.43 16.18 16.84
CA ASP A 174 4.87 16.08 16.59
C ASP A 174 5.32 17.06 15.49
N ARG A 175 4.51 17.25 14.43
CA ARG A 175 4.77 18.29 13.42
C ARG A 175 4.57 19.71 13.98
N ALA A 176 3.59 19.92 14.86
CA ALA A 176 3.38 21.19 15.53
C ALA A 176 4.59 21.59 16.40
N LYS A 177 5.19 20.65 17.13
CA LYS A 177 6.41 20.90 17.92
C LYS A 177 7.53 21.45 17.05
N VAL A 178 7.75 20.86 15.87
CA VAL A 178 8.75 21.33 14.91
C VAL A 178 8.42 22.76 14.47
N LEU A 179 7.20 23.00 13.97
CA LEU A 179 6.78 24.32 13.48
C LEU A 179 6.86 25.40 14.58
N LEU A 180 6.52 25.06 15.83
CA LEU A 180 6.58 25.99 16.95
C LEU A 180 8.00 26.49 17.24
N VAL A 181 9.02 25.69 16.95
CA VAL A 181 10.44 25.97 17.23
C VAL A 181 11.17 26.48 15.98
N THR A 182 10.75 26.08 14.78
CA THR A 182 11.45 26.44 13.54
C THR A 182 10.82 27.63 12.81
N THR A 183 9.63 28.09 13.20
CA THR A 183 8.94 29.21 12.53
C THR A 183 8.41 30.26 13.50
N THR A 184 8.12 31.44 12.95
CA THR A 184 7.47 32.56 13.66
C THR A 184 5.95 32.59 13.48
N SER A 185 5.37 31.60 12.81
CA SER A 185 3.92 31.50 12.56
C SER A 185 3.13 31.55 13.87
N SER A 186 1.92 32.10 13.83
CA SER A 186 1.08 32.15 15.02
C SER A 186 0.62 30.76 15.45
N ILE A 187 0.29 30.59 16.73
CA ILE A 187 -0.22 29.31 17.27
C ILE A 187 -1.53 28.91 16.55
N LEU A 188 -2.36 29.91 16.21
CA LEU A 188 -3.58 29.71 15.43
C LEU A 188 -3.26 29.18 14.03
N GLU A 189 -2.33 29.83 13.31
CA GLU A 189 -1.91 29.40 11.96
C GLU A 189 -1.40 27.96 11.98
N ILE A 190 -0.49 27.62 12.90
CA ILE A 190 0.05 26.26 13.03
C ILE A 190 -1.08 25.25 13.27
N GLY A 191 -2.03 25.57 14.14
CA GLY A 191 -3.19 24.70 14.40
C GLY A 191 -4.04 24.50 13.15
N LEU A 192 -4.39 25.57 12.43
CA LEU A 192 -5.22 25.51 11.23
C LEU A 192 -4.51 24.74 10.10
N THR A 193 -3.22 25.00 9.84
CA THR A 193 -2.43 24.28 8.83
C THR A 193 -2.37 22.79 9.10
N LEU A 194 -2.35 22.38 10.37
CA LEU A 194 -2.34 20.96 10.75
C LEU A 194 -3.73 20.32 10.84
N GLY A 195 -4.77 21.00 10.34
CA GLY A 195 -6.12 20.47 10.25
C GLY A 195 -6.89 20.44 11.57
N PHE A 196 -6.55 21.31 12.53
CA PHE A 196 -7.39 21.55 13.70
C PHE A 196 -8.46 22.61 13.37
N HIS A 197 -9.68 22.43 13.89
CA HIS A 197 -10.80 23.33 13.62
C HIS A 197 -10.60 24.75 14.16
N ASP A 198 -9.97 24.85 15.33
CA ASP A 198 -9.72 26.11 16.00
C ASP A 198 -8.53 26.00 16.97
N GLN A 199 -8.06 27.15 17.46
CA GLN A 199 -6.96 27.24 18.40
C GLN A 199 -7.26 26.57 19.75
N SER A 200 -8.50 26.57 20.21
CA SER A 200 -8.88 25.96 21.50
C SER A 200 -8.75 24.45 21.44
N HIS A 201 -9.20 23.84 20.35
CA HIS A 201 -9.07 22.41 20.09
C HIS A 201 -7.59 22.04 19.93
N PHE A 202 -6.81 22.80 19.15
CA PHE A 202 -5.37 22.58 19.02
C PHE A 202 -4.67 22.65 20.38
N HIS A 203 -4.94 23.69 21.18
CA HIS A 203 -4.34 23.88 22.50
C HIS A 203 -4.61 22.70 23.43
N LYS A 204 -5.87 22.27 23.54
CA LYS A 204 -6.28 21.13 24.39
C LYS A 204 -5.56 19.84 23.98
N VAL A 205 -5.48 19.57 22.68
CA VAL A 205 -4.80 18.37 22.17
C VAL A 205 -3.28 18.48 22.36
N PHE A 206 -2.67 19.61 22.06
CA PHE A 206 -1.23 19.79 22.23
C PHE A 206 -0.82 19.59 23.69
N LYS A 207 -1.55 20.19 24.63
CA LYS A 207 -1.27 20.06 26.06
C LYS A 207 -1.47 18.63 26.55
N SER A 208 -2.46 17.89 26.05
CA SER A 208 -2.67 16.50 26.46
C SER A 208 -1.55 15.56 25.99
N PHE A 209 -0.88 15.88 24.88
CA PHE A 209 0.24 15.09 24.35
C PHE A 209 1.61 15.52 24.90
N THR A 210 1.78 16.78 25.29
CA THR A 210 3.09 17.35 25.66
C THR A 210 3.21 17.75 27.12
N GLY A 211 2.10 17.86 27.85
CA GLY A 211 2.03 18.35 29.23
C GLY A 211 1.98 19.88 29.35
N VAL A 212 2.38 20.63 28.33
CA VAL A 212 2.50 22.09 28.33
C VAL A 212 1.71 22.75 27.21
N SER A 213 1.43 24.05 27.30
CA SER A 213 0.76 24.76 26.21
C SER A 213 1.67 24.96 24.99
N PRO A 214 1.13 25.17 23.77
CA PRO A 214 1.94 25.50 22.60
C PRO A 214 2.84 26.73 22.81
N SER A 215 2.34 27.76 23.52
CA SER A 215 3.09 28.97 23.85
C SER A 215 4.26 28.67 24.79
N GLU A 216 4.00 27.91 25.87
CA GLU A 216 5.04 27.46 26.80
C GLU A 216 6.09 26.62 26.07
N TYR A 217 5.67 25.70 25.21
CA TYR A 217 6.57 24.86 24.43
C TYR A 217 7.50 25.68 23.55
N ARG A 218 6.96 26.70 22.86
CA ARG A 218 7.77 27.63 22.06
C ARG A 218 8.79 28.35 22.94
N ASN A 219 8.33 29.00 24.01
CA ASN A 219 9.20 29.81 24.87
C ASN A 219 10.32 28.98 25.53
N ASN A 220 10.03 27.74 25.94
CA ASN A 220 11.01 26.85 26.58
C ASN A 220 12.11 26.35 25.63
N ASN A 221 11.90 26.38 24.31
CA ASN A 221 12.87 25.95 23.30
C ASN A 221 13.59 27.13 22.60
N PHE A 222 13.20 28.37 22.92
CA PHE A 222 13.86 29.61 22.48
C PHE A 222 14.69 30.25 23.60
N GLY A 223 15.24 29.43 24.50
CA GLY A 223 16.21 29.83 25.53
C GLY A 223 17.65 29.64 25.07
#